data_AF-A0AAW0LGN7-F1
#
_entry.id   AF-A0AAW0LGN7-F1
#
_cell.length_a   1.000
_cell.length_b   1.000
_cell.length_c   1.000
_cell.angle_alpha   90.00
_cell.angle_beta   90.00
_cell.angle_gamma   90.00
#
_symmetry.space_group_name_H-M   'P 1'
#
loop_
_entity.id
_entity.type
_entity.pdbx_description
1 polymer ?
#
loop_
_entity_poly.entity_id
_entity_poly.type
_entity_poly.pdbx_seq_one_letter_code
_entity_poly.pdbx_strand_id
1 'polypeptide(L)'
;MCGFIVPKNAQILINVWAMGRDSSIWQNPNLFMPERFLEQEIDFKGRYFELIPFGAGRRICPGLPLANRMVHLMLASLVYYYAWKLPYEMRPEHMDMGETFGLTLHREVPLRAIPFKSFCKSGAPIDIGRAVLTTVLNAISNNFFSIDLAKYDSNLSHEFQDLFCDVTEEAGRPNIADYFPALRLIDPQRVRKRTRIYFSKLFGIFDGIIDQRLQLRLHQRVLKKATMN
;
A
#
# COMPACT_ATOMS: atom_id res chain seq x y z
N MET A 1 18.13 -25.18 -8.47
CA MET A 1 18.24 -23.74 -8.81
C MET A 1 19.71 -23.37 -8.73
N CYS A 2 20.35 -22.99 -9.84
CA CYS A 2 21.79 -22.66 -9.88
C CYS A 2 22.71 -23.69 -9.20
N GLY A 3 22.49 -24.99 -9.45
CA GLY A 3 23.26 -26.09 -8.81
C GLY A 3 22.78 -26.52 -7.42
N PHE A 4 21.90 -25.75 -6.77
CA PHE A 4 21.32 -26.11 -5.47
C PHE A 4 20.04 -26.96 -5.60
N ILE A 5 19.90 -27.96 -4.73
CA ILE A 5 18.68 -28.74 -4.57
C ILE A 5 17.72 -27.96 -3.67
N VAL A 6 16.55 -27.59 -4.19
CA VAL A 6 15.49 -26.93 -3.43
C VAL A 6 14.43 -27.97 -3.09
N PRO A 7 14.19 -28.27 -1.81
CA PRO A 7 13.18 -29.24 -1.41
C PRO A 7 11.77 -28.83 -1.84
N LYS A 8 10.91 -29.83 -2.07
CA LYS A 8 9.47 -29.59 -2.25
C LYS A 8 8.91 -28.88 -1.01
N ASN A 9 8.06 -27.87 -1.23
CA ASN A 9 7.45 -27.04 -0.19
C ASN A 9 8.40 -26.11 0.57
N ALA A 10 9.63 -25.91 0.09
CA ALA A 10 10.52 -24.89 0.64
C ALA A 10 9.90 -23.49 0.47
N GLN A 11 10.00 -22.67 1.51
CA GLN A 11 9.69 -21.24 1.41
C GLN A 11 10.84 -20.54 0.70
N ILE A 12 10.51 -19.67 -0.27
CA ILE A 12 11.48 -18.88 -1.01
C ILE A 12 11.14 -17.42 -0.77
N LEU A 13 12.10 -16.67 -0.23
CA LEU A 13 12.01 -15.23 -0.03
C LEU A 13 12.83 -14.53 -1.11
N ILE A 14 12.21 -13.59 -1.79
CA ILE A 14 12.86 -12.75 -2.80
C ILE A 14 13.18 -11.41 -2.13
N ASN A 15 14.47 -11.13 -1.93
CA ASN A 15 14.90 -9.90 -1.29
C ASN A 15 14.94 -8.72 -2.28
N VAL A 16 13.76 -8.23 -2.66
CA VAL A 16 13.60 -7.12 -3.61
C VAL A 16 14.32 -5.85 -3.13
N TRP A 17 14.38 -5.62 -1.81
CA TRP A 17 15.09 -4.48 -1.23
C TRP A 17 16.60 -4.52 -1.53
N ALA A 18 17.23 -5.68 -1.36
CA ALA A 18 18.65 -5.86 -1.68
C ALA A 18 18.90 -5.79 -3.19
N MET A 19 18.02 -6.38 -4.01
CA MET A 19 18.12 -6.33 -5.47
C MET A 19 18.08 -4.90 -6.01
N GLY A 20 17.21 -4.05 -5.47
CA GLY A 20 17.13 -2.63 -5.83
C GLY A 20 18.33 -1.79 -5.38
N ARG A 21 19.22 -2.33 -4.54
CA ARG A 21 20.42 -1.67 -4.02
C ARG A 21 21.72 -2.40 -4.39
N ASP A 22 21.65 -3.38 -5.29
CA ASP A 22 22.83 -4.12 -5.73
C ASP A 22 23.75 -3.23 -6.56
N SER A 23 24.94 -2.94 -6.02
CA SER A 23 25.96 -2.11 -6.69
C SER A 23 26.56 -2.74 -7.96
N SER A 24 26.38 -4.04 -8.17
CA SER A 24 26.81 -4.72 -9.42
C SER A 24 25.84 -4.46 -10.59
N ILE A 25 24.59 -4.08 -10.28
CA ILE A 25 23.53 -3.80 -11.25
C ILE A 25 23.30 -2.29 -11.37
N TRP A 26 23.28 -1.60 -10.24
CA TRP A 26 22.86 -0.21 -10.14
C TRP A 26 24.03 0.71 -9.79
N GLN A 27 24.31 1.68 -10.66
CA GLN A 27 25.25 2.76 -10.33
C GLN A 27 24.66 3.65 -9.22
N ASN A 28 25.46 3.96 -8.19
CA ASN A 28 25.05 4.75 -7.03
C ASN A 28 23.70 4.26 -6.46
N PRO A 29 23.61 3.01 -5.97
CA PRO A 29 22.34 2.36 -5.63
C PRO A 29 21.57 3.04 -4.50
N ASN A 30 22.29 3.77 -3.63
CA ASN A 30 21.71 4.45 -2.48
C ASN A 30 21.29 5.90 -2.77
N LEU A 31 21.54 6.42 -3.98
CA LEU A 31 21.10 7.76 -4.39
C LEU A 31 19.74 7.69 -5.10
N PHE A 32 18.83 8.59 -4.71
CA PHE A 32 17.61 8.83 -5.47
C PHE A 32 17.96 9.55 -6.78
N MET A 33 18.03 8.79 -7.87
CA MET A 33 18.43 9.28 -9.20
C MET A 33 17.42 8.78 -10.24
N PRO A 34 16.26 9.46 -10.40
CA PRO A 34 15.23 9.10 -11.37
C PRO A 34 15.76 9.00 -12.80
N GLU A 35 16.76 9.83 -13.13
CA GLU A 35 17.38 9.93 -14.45
C GLU A 35 18.01 8.61 -14.88
N ARG A 36 18.33 7.69 -13.96
CA ARG A 36 18.90 6.38 -14.35
C ARG A 36 17.97 5.56 -15.23
N PHE A 37 16.67 5.83 -15.15
CA PHE A 37 15.66 5.13 -15.94
C PHE A 37 15.35 5.86 -17.25
N LEU A 38 15.90 7.06 -17.46
CA LEU A 38 15.80 7.74 -18.75
C LEU A 38 16.64 6.98 -19.77
N GLU A 39 16.09 6.81 -20.98
CA GLU A 39 16.77 6.15 -22.09
C GLU A 39 17.14 4.67 -21.85
N GLN A 40 16.57 4.05 -20.80
CA GLN A 40 16.67 2.61 -20.55
C GLN A 40 15.37 1.89 -20.97
N GLU A 41 15.50 0.66 -21.46
CA GLU A 41 14.34 -0.20 -21.77
C GLU A 41 13.75 -0.91 -20.54
N ILE A 42 14.37 -0.75 -19.37
CA ILE A 42 13.97 -1.42 -18.13
C ILE A 42 12.55 -0.98 -17.74
N ASP A 43 11.67 -1.96 -17.54
CA ASP A 43 10.34 -1.78 -16.99
C ASP A 43 10.09 -2.69 -15.79
N PHE A 44 9.05 -2.37 -15.02
CA PHE A 44 8.63 -3.15 -13.84
C PHE A 44 7.53 -4.17 -14.16
N LYS A 45 7.36 -4.57 -15.44
CA LYS A 45 6.30 -5.52 -15.87
C LYS A 45 6.70 -6.98 -15.69
N GLY A 46 7.79 -7.24 -14.97
CA GLY A 46 8.28 -8.59 -14.65
C GLY A 46 9.10 -9.24 -15.76
N ARG A 47 9.60 -8.46 -16.72
CA ARG A 47 10.54 -8.92 -17.77
C ARG A 47 12.00 -8.68 -17.38
N TYR A 48 12.26 -7.60 -16.65
CA TYR A 48 13.57 -7.21 -16.15
C TYR A 48 13.63 -7.53 -14.66
N PHE A 49 14.48 -8.47 -14.27
CA PHE A 49 14.55 -8.96 -12.89
C PHE A 49 15.28 -7.99 -11.96
N GLU A 50 16.02 -7.04 -12.52
CA GLU A 50 16.67 -5.94 -11.84
C GLU A 50 15.64 -5.03 -11.13
N LEU A 51 14.42 -4.94 -11.68
CA LEU A 51 13.33 -4.08 -11.18
C LEU A 51 11.99 -4.82 -11.14
N ILE A 52 11.68 -5.45 -9.99
CA ILE A 52 10.44 -6.23 -9.78
C ILE A 52 9.61 -5.78 -8.57
N PRO A 53 9.22 -4.50 -8.45
CA PRO A 53 8.43 -4.00 -7.32
C PRO A 53 7.04 -4.66 -7.21
N PHE A 54 6.53 -5.23 -8.31
CA PHE A 54 5.27 -5.98 -8.36
C PHE A 54 5.47 -7.49 -8.54
N GLY A 55 6.70 -7.99 -8.38
CA GLY A 55 7.07 -9.37 -8.68
C GLY A 55 7.14 -9.65 -10.19
N ALA A 56 7.19 -10.95 -10.52
CA ALA A 56 7.30 -11.43 -11.91
C ALA A 56 6.60 -12.79 -12.10
N GLY A 57 6.38 -13.17 -13.36
CA GLY A 57 5.82 -14.47 -13.74
C GLY A 57 4.39 -14.70 -13.22
N ARG A 58 4.06 -15.97 -12.88
CA ARG A 58 2.69 -16.39 -12.51
C ARG A 58 2.14 -15.75 -11.23
N ARG A 59 2.99 -15.10 -10.43
CA ARG A 59 2.62 -14.46 -9.16
C ARG A 59 2.84 -12.94 -9.18
N ILE A 60 2.97 -12.34 -10.38
CA ILE A 60 3.00 -10.89 -10.53
C ILE A 60 1.72 -10.27 -9.96
N CYS A 61 1.86 -9.11 -9.32
CA CYS A 61 0.74 -8.43 -8.67
C CYS A 61 -0.39 -8.13 -9.68
N PRO A 62 -1.60 -8.65 -9.46
CA PRO A 62 -2.74 -8.37 -10.34
C PRO A 62 -3.16 -6.89 -10.30
N GLY A 63 -2.78 -6.17 -9.24
CA GLY A 63 -3.05 -4.74 -9.06
C GLY A 63 -2.12 -3.81 -9.83
N LEU A 64 -1.07 -4.32 -10.51
CA LEU A 64 -0.06 -3.50 -11.21
C LEU A 64 -0.70 -2.43 -12.14
N PRO A 65 -1.65 -2.77 -13.04
CA PRO A 65 -2.20 -1.76 -13.97
C PRO A 65 -2.93 -0.63 -13.25
N LEU A 66 -3.62 -0.93 -12.15
CA LEU A 66 -4.31 0.07 -11.33
C LEU A 66 -3.29 0.92 -10.57
N ALA A 67 -2.36 0.28 -9.86
CA ALA A 67 -1.32 0.97 -9.09
C ALA A 67 -0.51 1.93 -9.96
N ASN A 68 -0.11 1.49 -11.16
CA ASN A 68 0.63 2.33 -12.10
C ASN A 68 -0.13 3.62 -12.44
N ARG A 69 -1.42 3.51 -12.78
CA ARG A 69 -2.26 4.67 -13.10
C ARG A 69 -2.46 5.59 -11.90
N MET A 70 -2.72 5.00 -10.72
CA MET A 70 -2.96 5.76 -9.50
C MET A 70 -1.72 6.53 -9.06
N VAL A 71 -0.53 5.91 -9.07
CA VAL A 71 0.73 6.58 -8.69
C VAL A 71 1.02 7.77 -9.60
N HIS A 72 0.91 7.59 -10.93
CA HIS A 72 1.13 8.68 -11.88
C HIS A 72 0.11 9.81 -11.69
N LEU A 73 -1.18 9.48 -11.54
CA LEU A 73 -2.23 10.47 -11.32
C LEU A 73 -2.02 11.26 -10.03
N MET A 74 -1.71 10.58 -8.92
CA MET A 74 -1.46 11.22 -7.64
C MET A 74 -0.22 12.11 -7.70
N LEU A 75 0.89 11.61 -8.22
CA LEU A 75 2.14 12.38 -8.33
C LEU A 75 1.95 13.61 -9.22
N ALA A 76 1.36 13.44 -10.40
CA ALA A 76 1.05 14.55 -11.30
C ALA A 76 0.14 15.59 -10.62
N SER A 77 -0.88 15.15 -9.89
CA SER A 77 -1.78 16.05 -9.17
C SER A 77 -1.05 16.84 -8.06
N LEU A 78 -0.20 16.17 -7.28
CA LEU A 78 0.54 16.79 -6.20
C LEU A 78 1.52 17.87 -6.70
N VAL A 79 2.19 17.61 -7.83
CA VAL A 79 3.19 18.54 -8.40
C VAL A 79 2.54 19.65 -9.24
N TYR A 80 1.44 19.35 -9.93
CA TYR A 80 0.75 20.32 -10.78
C TYR A 80 0.00 21.38 -9.95
N TYR A 81 -0.78 20.93 -8.96
CA TYR A 81 -1.68 21.82 -8.21
C TYR A 81 -1.02 22.51 -7.00
N TYR A 82 0.08 21.98 -6.48
CA TYR A 82 0.68 22.46 -5.24
C TYR A 82 2.18 22.72 -5.38
N ALA A 83 2.63 23.78 -4.72
CA ALA A 83 4.03 23.92 -4.31
C ALA A 83 4.15 23.52 -2.83
N TRP A 84 5.31 22.99 -2.44
CA TRP A 84 5.50 22.36 -1.13
C TRP A 84 6.64 23.04 -0.36
N LYS A 85 6.40 23.33 0.91
CA LYS A 85 7.44 23.79 1.86
C LYS A 85 7.46 22.88 3.06
N LEU A 86 8.65 22.67 3.62
CA LEU A 86 8.78 21.96 4.89
C LEU A 86 8.27 22.85 6.04
N PRO A 87 7.64 22.26 7.06
CA PRO A 87 7.15 23.00 8.21
C PRO A 87 8.30 23.41 9.13
N TYR A 88 8.07 24.43 9.96
CA TYR A 88 8.98 24.83 11.06
C TYR A 88 10.42 25.14 10.65
N GLU A 89 10.63 25.67 9.43
CA GLU A 89 11.97 25.98 8.89
C GLU A 89 12.91 24.76 8.84
N MET A 90 12.35 23.55 8.81
CA MET A 90 13.11 22.31 8.67
C MET A 90 13.88 22.31 7.36
N ARG A 91 15.16 21.95 7.44
CA ARG A 91 16.01 21.73 6.27
C ARG A 91 15.83 20.31 5.72
N PRO A 92 15.92 20.08 4.40
CA PRO A 92 15.75 18.76 3.79
C PRO A 92 16.67 17.68 4.37
N GLU A 93 17.90 18.05 4.77
CA GLU A 93 18.90 17.11 5.30
C GLU A 93 18.55 16.60 6.69
N HIS A 94 17.64 17.26 7.40
CA HIS A 94 17.14 16.85 8.70
C HIS A 94 15.85 16.04 8.62
N MET A 95 15.32 15.81 7.42
CA MET A 95 14.22 14.88 7.27
C MET A 95 14.74 13.48 7.62
N ASP A 96 14.10 12.85 8.60
CA ASP A 96 14.21 11.42 8.81
C ASP A 96 13.99 10.72 7.46
N MET A 97 14.71 9.65 7.13
CA MET A 97 14.46 8.83 5.92
C MET A 97 14.30 7.36 6.30
N GLY A 98 14.05 7.08 7.59
CA GLY A 98 13.88 5.76 8.13
C GLY A 98 12.65 5.07 7.56
N GLU A 99 12.74 3.74 7.46
CA GLU A 99 11.69 2.87 6.96
C GLU A 99 11.35 1.84 8.03
N THR A 100 10.07 1.63 8.29
CA THR A 100 9.61 0.50 9.08
C THR A 100 9.59 -0.75 8.21
N PHE A 101 10.16 -1.84 8.72
CA PHE A 101 10.19 -3.12 8.04
C PHE A 101 8.79 -3.74 7.95
N GLY A 102 8.42 -4.23 6.77
CA GLY A 102 7.15 -4.91 6.53
C GLY A 102 7.02 -5.38 5.08
N LEU A 103 5.86 -5.93 4.72
CA LEU A 103 5.55 -6.26 3.33
C LEU A 103 5.53 -5.02 2.43
N THR A 104 5.10 -3.89 3.00
CA THR A 104 5.18 -2.55 2.42
C THR A 104 6.06 -1.69 3.31
N LEU A 105 7.11 -1.10 2.75
CA LEU A 105 7.96 -0.16 3.47
C LEU A 105 7.24 1.16 3.60
N HIS A 106 7.13 1.65 4.84
CA HIS A 106 6.58 2.97 5.13
C HIS A 106 7.60 3.76 5.93
N ARG A 107 7.46 5.08 5.83
CA ARG A 107 8.26 6.06 6.56
C ARG A 107 8.09 5.88 8.06
N GLU A 108 9.20 5.81 8.81
CA GLU A 108 9.16 5.78 10.28
C GLU A 108 8.56 7.08 10.83
N VAL A 109 8.99 8.22 10.28
CA VAL A 109 8.36 9.52 10.52
C VAL A 109 7.59 9.98 9.26
N PRO A 110 6.26 10.17 9.36
CA PRO A 110 5.45 10.62 8.23
C PRO A 110 5.92 11.95 7.65
N LEU A 111 5.95 12.06 6.31
CA LEU A 111 6.33 13.27 5.63
C LEU A 111 5.24 14.33 5.77
N ARG A 112 5.50 15.34 6.60
CA ARG A 112 4.64 16.51 6.75
C ARG A 112 5.15 17.67 5.90
N ALA A 113 4.29 18.24 5.07
CA ALA A 113 4.61 19.39 4.25
C ALA A 113 3.43 20.36 4.18
N ILE A 114 3.74 21.64 3.97
CA ILE A 114 2.73 22.68 3.80
C ILE A 114 2.56 22.95 2.30
N PRO A 115 1.37 22.73 1.72
CA PRO A 115 1.09 23.11 0.35
C PRO A 115 0.79 24.62 0.28
N PHE A 116 1.35 25.32 -0.72
CA PHE A 116 1.11 26.76 -0.94
C PHE A 116 1.01 27.09 -2.43
N LYS A 117 -0.19 26.91 -3.03
CA LYS A 117 -0.55 27.40 -4.37
C LYS A 117 -2.07 27.23 -4.60
N SER A 118 -2.69 28.13 -5.37
CA SER A 118 -4.05 28.13 -6.00
C SER A 118 -5.30 27.68 -5.22
N PHE A 119 -5.23 26.81 -4.21
CA PHE A 119 -6.37 26.24 -3.48
C PHE A 119 -6.12 26.05 -1.97
N CYS A 120 -4.98 26.50 -1.44
CA CYS A 120 -4.61 26.30 -0.03
C CYS A 120 -5.10 27.44 0.87
N LYS A 121 -5.95 27.13 1.86
CA LYS A 121 -6.52 28.13 2.78
C LYS A 121 -5.87 28.16 4.17
N SER A 122 -5.33 27.05 4.67
CA SER A 122 -4.94 26.93 6.10
C SER A 122 -3.44 27.10 6.38
N GLY A 123 -2.57 27.05 5.36
CA GLY A 123 -1.11 27.10 5.56
C GLY A 123 -0.56 26.05 6.53
N ALA A 124 -1.37 25.05 6.91
CA ALA A 124 -1.05 24.07 7.92
C ALA A 124 -0.26 22.90 7.32
N PRO A 125 0.66 22.28 8.08
CA PRO A 125 1.34 21.07 7.63
C PRO A 125 0.34 19.93 7.49
N ILE A 126 0.40 19.22 6.37
CA ILE A 126 -0.37 17.99 6.13
C ILE A 126 0.55 16.80 6.02
N ASP A 127 0.05 15.63 6.40
CA ASP A 127 0.72 14.36 6.13
C ASP A 127 0.44 13.96 4.68
N ILE A 128 1.48 14.00 3.83
CA ILE A 128 1.35 13.69 2.40
C ILE A 128 0.93 12.24 2.20
N GLY A 129 1.55 11.30 2.92
CA GLY A 129 1.26 9.86 2.79
C GLY A 129 -0.19 9.57 3.12
N ARG A 130 -0.70 10.18 4.19
CA ARG A 130 -2.08 10.05 4.62
C ARG A 130 -3.08 10.68 3.65
N ALA A 131 -2.77 11.87 3.13
CA ALA A 131 -3.61 12.54 2.13
C ALA A 131 -3.75 11.66 0.88
N VAL A 132 -2.62 11.18 0.35
CA VAL A 132 -2.59 10.30 -0.83
C VAL A 132 -3.32 8.99 -0.56
N LEU A 133 -3.07 8.33 0.58
CA LEU A 133 -3.73 7.07 0.93
C LEU A 133 -5.24 7.23 1.00
N THR A 134 -5.73 8.31 1.63
CA THR A 134 -7.16 8.62 1.72
C THR A 134 -7.78 8.83 0.34
N THR A 135 -7.12 9.63 -0.52
CA THR A 135 -7.60 9.89 -1.87
C THR A 135 -7.61 8.63 -2.72
N VAL A 136 -6.54 7.83 -2.69
CA VAL A 136 -6.46 6.56 -3.44
C VAL A 136 -7.51 5.58 -2.95
N LEU A 137 -7.67 5.45 -1.62
CA LEU A 137 -8.65 4.55 -1.04
C LEU A 137 -10.07 4.94 -1.44
N ASN A 138 -10.41 6.22 -1.37
CA ASN A 138 -11.72 6.71 -1.79
C ASN A 138 -11.94 6.59 -3.29
N ALA A 139 -10.93 6.85 -4.11
CA ALA A 139 -11.04 6.63 -5.55
C ALA A 139 -11.36 5.16 -5.86
N ILE A 140 -10.67 4.22 -5.21
CA ILE A 140 -10.92 2.79 -5.36
C ILE A 140 -12.31 2.43 -4.81
N SER A 141 -12.61 2.80 -3.56
CA SER A 141 -13.88 2.44 -2.92
C SER A 141 -15.08 3.07 -3.63
N ASN A 142 -14.94 4.24 -4.21
CA ASN A 142 -15.98 4.86 -5.02
C ASN A 142 -16.20 4.10 -6.34
N ASN A 143 -15.12 3.64 -7.00
CA ASN A 143 -15.23 2.83 -8.21
C ASN A 143 -15.89 1.45 -7.96
N PHE A 144 -15.52 0.76 -6.88
CA PHE A 144 -16.07 -0.57 -6.58
C PHE A 144 -17.42 -0.52 -5.84
N PHE A 145 -17.54 0.42 -4.91
CA PHE A 145 -18.60 0.46 -3.91
C PHE A 145 -19.34 1.81 -3.85
N SER A 146 -19.03 2.77 -4.72
CA SER A 146 -19.72 4.07 -4.81
C SER A 146 -19.87 4.77 -3.46
N ILE A 147 -18.89 4.54 -2.57
CA ILE A 147 -18.79 5.15 -1.25
C ILE A 147 -17.38 5.67 -1.03
N ASP A 148 -17.26 6.71 -0.22
CA ASP A 148 -15.99 7.15 0.32
C ASP A 148 -15.74 6.39 1.63
N LEU A 149 -14.71 5.54 1.63
CA LEU A 149 -14.39 4.67 2.76
C LEU A 149 -13.62 5.39 3.87
N ALA A 150 -12.96 6.50 3.54
CA ALA A 150 -12.14 7.28 4.45
C ALA A 150 -12.43 8.77 4.36
N LYS A 151 -12.17 9.51 5.44
CA LYS A 151 -12.12 10.97 5.43
C LYS A 151 -10.86 11.46 6.12
N TYR A 152 -10.28 12.51 5.54
CA TYR A 152 -9.20 13.36 6.05
C TYR A 152 -8.95 13.26 7.56
N ASP A 153 -9.90 13.84 8.27
CA ASP A 153 -9.83 14.13 9.69
C ASP A 153 -10.69 13.18 10.54
N SER A 154 -11.07 12.02 9.99
CA SER A 154 -11.97 11.08 10.70
C SER A 154 -11.24 9.95 11.40
N ASN A 155 -11.64 9.66 12.64
CA ASN A 155 -11.16 8.52 13.43
C ASN A 155 -11.40 7.17 12.73
N LEU A 156 -12.48 7.03 11.96
CA LEU A 156 -12.78 5.80 11.20
C LEU A 156 -11.78 5.55 10.05
N SER A 157 -11.28 6.61 9.40
CA SER A 157 -10.23 6.45 8.39
C SER A 157 -8.93 5.94 8.98
N HIS A 158 -8.60 6.39 10.20
CA HIS A 158 -7.44 5.93 10.93
C HIS A 158 -7.56 4.43 11.23
N GLU A 159 -8.70 3.99 11.76
CA GLU A 159 -8.89 2.57 12.08
C GLU A 159 -8.73 1.67 10.85
N PHE A 160 -9.25 2.06 9.69
CA PHE A 160 -9.05 1.30 8.46
C PHE A 160 -7.60 1.33 7.95
N GLN A 161 -6.96 2.50 7.97
CA GLN A 161 -5.57 2.66 7.53
C GLN A 161 -4.60 1.89 8.44
N ASP A 162 -4.77 2.02 9.75
CA ASP A 162 -3.99 1.29 10.76
C ASP A 162 -4.21 -0.22 10.61
N LEU A 163 -5.45 -0.65 10.39
CA LEU A 163 -5.74 -2.07 10.13
C LEU A 163 -5.02 -2.58 8.86
N PHE A 164 -4.97 -1.78 7.80
CA PHE A 164 -4.23 -2.15 6.58
C PHE A 164 -2.72 -2.24 6.84
N CYS A 165 -2.14 -1.25 7.55
CA CYS A 165 -0.74 -1.25 7.95
C CYS A 165 -0.39 -2.45 8.85
N ASP A 166 -1.22 -2.75 9.85
CA ASP A 166 -1.05 -3.91 10.74
C ASP A 166 -1.03 -5.22 9.95
N VAL A 167 -1.92 -5.35 8.94
CA VAL A 167 -1.96 -6.53 8.06
C VAL A 167 -0.66 -6.65 7.27
N THR A 168 -0.14 -5.56 6.69
CA THR A 168 1.09 -5.62 5.89
C THR A 168 2.34 -5.80 6.75
N GLU A 169 2.37 -5.27 7.97
CA GLU A 169 3.46 -5.52 8.93
C GLU A 169 3.47 -6.98 9.37
N GLU A 170 2.34 -7.53 9.83
CA GLU A 170 2.27 -8.94 10.23
C GLU A 170 2.54 -9.89 9.06
N ALA A 171 2.13 -9.56 7.84
CA ALA A 171 2.44 -10.35 6.66
C ALA A 171 3.93 -10.34 6.30
N GLY A 172 4.64 -9.26 6.63
CA GLY A 172 6.09 -9.15 6.45
C GLY A 172 6.90 -9.75 7.60
N ARG A 173 6.28 -9.95 8.78
CA ARG A 173 6.97 -10.40 9.99
C ARG A 173 7.47 -11.85 9.82
N PRO A 174 8.78 -12.12 10.05
CA PRO A 174 9.30 -13.48 9.99
C PRO A 174 8.61 -14.40 11.00
N ASN A 175 8.11 -15.53 10.50
CA ASN A 175 7.46 -16.56 11.31
C ASN A 175 8.32 -17.81 11.40
N ILE A 176 8.79 -18.14 12.61
CA ILE A 176 9.66 -19.29 12.89
C ILE A 176 9.02 -20.61 12.46
N ALA A 177 7.69 -20.70 12.51
CA ALA A 177 6.95 -21.89 12.07
C ALA A 177 6.97 -22.09 10.54
N ASP A 178 7.41 -21.10 9.76
CA ASP A 178 7.62 -21.26 8.33
C ASP A 178 8.94 -21.98 8.03
N TYR A 179 9.97 -21.77 8.87
CA TYR A 179 11.27 -22.43 8.78
C TYR A 179 11.30 -23.81 9.47
N PHE A 180 10.53 -23.96 10.55
CA PHE A 180 10.43 -25.20 11.33
C PHE A 180 9.00 -25.74 11.28
N PRO A 181 8.65 -26.60 10.30
CA PRO A 181 7.27 -27.06 10.10
C PRO A 181 6.65 -27.74 11.33
N ALA A 182 7.46 -28.37 12.19
CA ALA A 182 7.01 -28.97 13.44
C ALA A 182 6.35 -27.95 14.39
N LEU A 183 6.78 -26.69 14.38
CA LEU A 183 6.25 -25.62 15.22
C LEU A 183 4.94 -25.01 14.67
N ARG A 184 4.47 -25.43 13.49
CA ARG A 184 3.23 -24.93 12.88
C ARG A 184 1.99 -25.21 13.73
N LEU A 185 1.98 -26.29 14.50
CA LEU A 185 0.81 -26.66 15.33
C LEU A 185 0.63 -25.73 16.52
N ILE A 186 1.72 -25.20 17.08
CA ILE A 186 1.68 -24.43 18.34
C ILE A 186 1.61 -22.91 18.12
N ASP A 187 1.85 -22.42 16.90
CA ASP A 187 1.84 -20.97 16.55
C ASP A 187 2.60 -20.11 17.59
N PRO A 188 3.91 -20.32 17.76
CA PRO A 188 4.66 -19.82 18.91
C PRO A 188 4.68 -18.28 18.96
N GLN A 189 4.74 -17.62 17.80
CA GLN A 189 4.68 -16.16 17.68
C GLN A 189 3.24 -15.63 17.58
N ARG A 190 2.23 -16.50 17.66
CA ARG A 190 0.79 -16.17 17.52
C ARG A 190 0.44 -15.41 16.24
N VAL A 191 1.25 -15.58 15.19
CA VAL A 191 1.10 -14.86 13.91
C VAL A 191 -0.24 -15.24 13.30
N ARG A 192 -0.57 -16.53 13.26
CA ARG A 192 -1.86 -16.98 12.70
C ARG A 192 -3.04 -16.42 13.47
N LYS A 193 -2.95 -16.39 14.80
CA LYS A 193 -3.99 -15.80 15.65
C LYS A 193 -4.17 -14.30 15.35
N ARG A 194 -3.09 -13.52 15.29
CA ARG A 194 -3.17 -12.07 15.00
C ARG A 194 -3.68 -11.80 13.59
N THR A 195 -3.11 -12.47 12.58
CA THR A 195 -3.56 -12.38 11.19
C THR A 195 -5.06 -12.64 11.07
N ARG A 196 -5.59 -13.70 11.72
CA ARG A 196 -7.03 -13.98 11.70
C ARG A 196 -7.87 -12.83 12.27
N ILE A 197 -7.43 -12.19 13.35
CA ILE A 197 -8.14 -11.06 13.95
C ILE A 197 -8.19 -9.89 12.97
N TYR A 198 -7.06 -9.52 12.37
CA TYR A 198 -6.99 -8.40 11.44
C TYR A 198 -7.84 -8.65 10.18
N PHE A 199 -7.74 -9.84 9.58
CA PHE A 199 -8.57 -10.20 8.44
C PHE A 199 -10.07 -10.24 8.81
N SER A 200 -10.43 -10.70 10.00
CA SER A 200 -11.83 -10.68 10.44
C SER A 200 -12.38 -9.25 10.55
N LYS A 201 -11.59 -8.29 11.05
CA LYS A 201 -11.98 -6.88 11.09
C LYS A 201 -12.13 -6.32 9.67
N LEU A 202 -11.17 -6.62 8.79
CA LEU A 202 -11.16 -6.13 7.42
C LEU A 202 -12.38 -6.65 6.65
N PHE A 203 -12.67 -7.95 6.73
CA PHE A 203 -13.85 -8.54 6.10
C PHE A 203 -15.14 -7.99 6.70
N GLY A 204 -15.22 -7.77 8.01
CA GLY A 204 -16.40 -7.17 8.63
C GLY A 204 -16.77 -5.79 8.06
N ILE A 205 -15.77 -4.98 7.66
CA ILE A 205 -16.01 -3.70 6.99
C ILE A 205 -16.64 -3.92 5.61
N PHE A 206 -16.11 -4.86 4.83
CA PHE A 206 -16.67 -5.18 3.52
C PHE A 206 -18.05 -5.84 3.60
N ASP A 207 -18.26 -6.74 4.55
CA ASP A 207 -19.55 -7.39 4.81
C ASP A 207 -20.61 -6.32 5.15
N GLY A 208 -20.28 -5.35 6.00
CA GLY A 208 -21.16 -4.22 6.30
C GLY A 208 -21.57 -3.41 5.06
N ILE A 209 -20.63 -3.16 4.13
CA ILE A 209 -20.92 -2.48 2.86
C ILE A 209 -21.81 -3.34 1.96
N ILE A 210 -21.55 -4.65 1.89
CA ILE A 210 -22.33 -5.59 1.09
C ILE A 210 -23.76 -5.66 1.62
N ASP A 211 -23.94 -5.79 2.93
CA ASP A 211 -25.24 -5.91 3.58
C ASP A 211 -26.08 -4.64 3.37
N GLN A 212 -25.52 -3.45 3.57
CA GLN A 212 -26.21 -2.20 3.29
C GLN A 212 -26.71 -2.14 1.84
N ARG A 213 -25.89 -2.57 0.88
CA ARG A 213 -26.26 -2.60 -0.54
C ARG A 213 -27.34 -3.64 -0.83
N LEU A 214 -27.31 -4.80 -0.19
CA LEU A 214 -28.36 -5.81 -0.32
C LEU A 214 -29.70 -5.29 0.21
N GLN A 215 -29.69 -4.61 1.36
CA GLN A 215 -30.90 -4.02 1.95
C GLN A 215 -31.49 -2.90 1.08
N LEU A 216 -30.65 -2.00 0.54
CA LEU A 216 -31.10 -0.95 -0.39
C LEU A 216 -31.78 -1.55 -1.63
N ARG A 217 -31.23 -2.63 -2.20
CA ARG A 217 -31.84 -3.33 -3.36
C ARG A 217 -33.17 -3.96 -3.00
N LEU A 218 -33.31 -4.54 -1.81
CA LEU A 218 -34.57 -5.10 -1.33
C LEU A 218 -35.62 -4.01 -1.17
N HIS A 219 -35.26 -2.89 -0.53
CA HIS A 219 -36.16 -1.75 -0.34
C HIS A 219 -36.65 -1.16 -1.67
N GLN A 220 -35.75 -0.96 -2.64
CA GLN A 220 -36.12 -0.48 -3.99
C GLN A 220 -37.05 -1.45 -4.73
N ARG A 221 -36.87 -2.77 -4.57
CA ARG A 221 -37.76 -3.77 -5.16
C ARG A 221 -39.17 -3.72 -4.55
N VAL A 222 -39.27 -3.50 -3.24
CA VAL A 222 -40.57 -3.35 -2.56
C VAL A 222 -41.29 -2.09 -3.04
N LEU A 223 -40.60 -0.94 -3.09
CA LEU A 223 -41.16 0.32 -3.58
C LEU A 223 -41.65 0.21 -5.03
N LYS A 224 -40.87 -0.43 -5.91
CA LYS A 224 -41.25 -0.63 -7.32
C LYS A 224 -42.47 -1.53 -7.48
N LYS A 225 -42.66 -2.53 -6.62
CA LYS A 225 -43.89 -3.36 -6.61
C LYS A 225 -45.10 -2.57 -6.11
N ALA A 226 -44.91 -1.67 -5.14
CA ALA A 226 -45.99 -0.86 -4.59
C ALA A 226 -46.49 0.22 -5.56
N THR A 227 -45.67 0.70 -6.49
CA THR A 227 -46.05 1.72 -7.49
C THR A 227 -46.59 1.15 -8.81
N MET A 228 -46.57 -0.18 -8.98
CA MET A 228 -47.15 -0.86 -10.15
C MET A 228 -48.54 -1.46 -9.88
N ASN A 229 -49.07 -1.27 -8.67
CA ASN A 229 -50.44 -1.59 -8.26
C ASN A 229 -51.20 -0.29 -7.99
#